data_AF-A0A6L7UWQ3-F1
#
_entry.id   AF-A0A6L7UWQ3-F1
#
_cell.length_a   1.000
_cell.length_b   1.000
_cell.length_c   1.000
_cell.angle_alpha   90.00
_cell.angle_beta   90.00
_cell.angle_gamma   90.00
#
_symmetry.space_group_name_H-M   'P 1'
#
loop_
_entity.id
_entity.type
_entity.pdbx_description
1 polymer ?
#
loop_
_entity_poly.entity_id
_entity_poly.type
_entity_poly.pdbx_seq_one_letter_code
_entity_poly.pdbx_strand_id
1 'polypeptide(L)' 'MALQGRDFSLTSWARTPAGRKFSETVTKFLELVRLVPTGTFESAALLNAAANDLVKVGELKIFTPVFLVHVRKPAIAE' A
#
# COMPACT_ATOMS: atom_id res chain seq x y z
N MET A 1 7.38 -5.94 0.85
CA MET A 1 6.80 -4.82 1.62
C MET A 1 5.40 -5.19 2.06
N ALA A 2 5.03 -4.99 3.32
CA ALA A 2 3.68 -5.27 3.81
C ALA A 2 2.74 -4.08 3.51
N LEU A 3 1.50 -4.39 3.10
CA LEU A 3 0.43 -3.40 2.81
C LEU A 3 -0.09 -2.71 4.08
N GLN A 4 -0.01 -3.38 5.24
CA GLN A 4 -0.31 -2.82 6.55
C GLN A 4 0.97 -2.57 7.34
N GLY A 5 1.00 -1.45 8.05
CA GLY A 5 2.05 -1.16 9.02
C GLY A 5 1.81 -1.93 10.31
N ARG A 6 2.64 -2.95 10.59
CA ARG A 6 2.58 -3.73 11.84
C ARG A 6 3.73 -3.40 12.82
N ASP A 7 4.73 -2.67 12.34
CA ASP A 7 5.94 -2.33 13.10
C ASP A 7 5.92 -0.86 13.55
N PHE A 8 6.56 -0.54 14.67
CA PHE A 8 6.72 0.84 15.19
C PHE A 8 7.85 1.62 14.49
N SER A 9 7.95 1.52 13.17
CA SER A 9 8.91 2.28 12.37
C SER A 9 8.25 3.50 11.71
N LEU A 10 9.00 4.60 11.54
CA LEU A 10 8.57 5.75 10.72
C LEU A 10 8.16 5.34 9.30
N THR A 11 8.77 4.28 8.75
CA THR A 11 8.40 3.73 7.43
C THR A 11 7.06 2.99 7.42
N SER A 12 6.58 2.58 8.59
CA SER A 12 5.30 1.89 8.82
C SER A 12 4.15 2.88 8.99
N TRP A 13 4.44 4.10 9.47
CA TRP A 13 3.46 5.16 9.72
C TRP A 13 2.53 5.40 8.52
N ALA A 14 3.07 5.57 7.31
CA ALA A 14 2.29 5.80 6.09
C ALA A 14 1.31 4.66 5.72
N ARG A 15 1.50 3.46 6.30
CA ARG A 15 0.67 2.28 6.09
C ARG A 15 -0.31 2.02 7.23
N THR A 16 -0.27 2.84 8.28
CA THR A 16 -1.28 2.80 9.35
C THR A 16 -2.51 3.61 8.96
N PRO A 17 -3.72 3.29 9.48
CA PRO A 17 -4.93 4.06 9.22
C PRO A 17 -4.78 5.55 9.60
N ALA A 18 -4.12 5.82 10.73
CA ALA A 18 -3.88 7.17 11.21
C ALA A 18 -2.94 7.95 10.28
N GLY A 19 -1.82 7.33 9.87
CA GLY A 19 -0.87 7.95 8.95
C GLY A 19 -1.45 8.19 7.56
N ARG A 20 -2.29 7.28 7.05
CA ARG A 20 -3.02 7.47 5.79
C ARG A 20 -3.95 8.68 5.86
N LYS A 21 -4.76 8.79 6.91
CA LYS A 21 -5.68 9.93 7.10
C LYS A 21 -4.93 11.27 7.22
N PHE A 22 -3.77 11.26 7.89
CA PHE A 22 -2.90 12.42 7.93
C PHE A 22 -2.39 12.78 6.52
N SER A 23 -1.84 11.81 5.78
CA SER A 23 -1.33 12.03 4.42
C SER A 23 -2.41 12.48 3.42
N GLU A 24 -3.64 11.99 3.56
CA GLU A 24 -4.80 12.43 2.78
C GLU A 24 -5.14 13.89 3.06
N THR A 25 -5.16 14.28 4.33
CA THR A 25 -5.45 15.66 4.75
C THR A 25 -4.37 16.62 4.24
N VAL A 26 -3.09 16.23 4.38
CA VAL A 26 -1.96 17.01 3.87
C VAL A 26 -2.01 17.12 2.35
N THR A 27 -2.22 16.01 1.63
CA THR A 27 -2.30 16.02 0.15
C THR A 27 -3.44 16.89 -0.34
N LYS A 28 -4.62 16.81 0.31
CA LYS A 28 -5.77 17.67 -0.01
C LYS A 28 -5.46 19.15 0.22
N PHE A 29 -4.76 19.47 1.30
CA PHE A 29 -4.32 20.83 1.58
C PHE A 29 -3.31 21.32 0.54
N LEU A 30 -2.30 20.50 0.20
CA LEU A 30 -1.30 20.80 -0.82
C LEU A 30 -1.92 21.04 -2.20
N GLU A 31 -2.95 20.28 -2.55
CA GLU A 31 -3.69 20.47 -3.80
C GLU A 31 -4.50 21.77 -3.78
N LEU A 32 -5.13 22.09 -2.64
CA LEU A 32 -5.87 23.33 -2.45
C LEU A 32 -4.98 24.57 -2.62
N VAL A 33 -3.76 24.55 -2.07
CA VAL A 33 -2.78 25.63 -2.23
C VAL A 33 -2.02 25.56 -3.57
N ARG A 34 -2.40 24.65 -4.48
CA ARG A 34 -1.79 24.43 -5.81
C ARG A 34 -0.29 24.10 -5.77
N LEU A 35 0.19 23.51 -4.69
CA LEU A 35 1.56 22.99 -4.61
C LEU A 35 1.72 21.65 -5.33
N VAL A 36 0.62 20.90 -5.49
CA VAL A 36 0.58 19.64 -6.27
C VAL A 36 -0.46 19.72 -7.39
N PRO A 37 -0.33 18.91 -8.45
CA PRO A 37 -1.30 18.88 -9.55
C PRO A 37 -2.71 18.51 -9.08
N THR A 38 -3.72 18.98 -9.81
CA THR A 38 -5.12 18.58 -9.62
C THR A 38 -5.29 17.09 -9.83
N GLY A 39 -6.06 16.41 -8.98
CA GLY A 39 -6.29 14.96 -9.01
C GLY A 39 -5.25 14.15 -8.24
N THR A 40 -4.28 14.80 -7.57
CA THR A 40 -3.30 14.11 -6.73
C THR A 40 -3.98 13.45 -5.52
N PHE A 41 -4.89 14.17 -4.87
CA PHE A 41 -5.69 13.63 -3.76
C PHE A 41 -6.56 12.45 -4.22
N GLU A 42 -7.23 12.56 -5.37
CA GLU A 42 -8.09 11.51 -5.91
C GLU A 42 -7.30 10.23 -6.22
N SER A 43 -6.13 10.38 -6.84
CA SER A 43 -5.23 9.26 -7.12
C SER A 43 -4.76 8.59 -5.83
N ALA A 44 -4.36 9.37 -4.83
CA ALA A 44 -3.95 8.84 -3.53
C ALA A 44 -5.10 8.12 -2.79
N ALA A 45 -6.30 8.69 -2.82
CA ALA A 45 -7.50 8.10 -2.22
C ALA A 45 -7.88 6.76 -2.89
N LEU A 46 -7.81 6.70 -4.22
CA LEU A 46 -8.04 5.47 -4.99
C LEU A 46 -7.03 4.38 -4.59
N LEU A 47 -5.73 4.72 -4.50
CA LEU A 47 -4.69 3.77 -4.11
C LEU A 47 -4.87 3.28 -2.67
N ASN A 48 -5.29 4.16 -1.75
CA ASN A 48 -5.61 3.77 -0.38
C ASN A 48 -6.81 2.82 -0.31
N ALA A 49 -7.85 3.08 -1.10
CA ALA A 49 -9.03 2.20 -1.19
C ALA A 49 -8.64 0.83 -1.75
N ALA A 50 -7.91 0.78 -2.87
CA ALA A 50 -7.40 -0.45 -3.45
C ALA A 50 -6.53 -1.25 -2.47
N ALA A 51 -5.68 -0.57 -1.69
CA ALA A 51 -4.88 -1.23 -0.66
C ALA A 51 -5.74 -1.88 0.44
N ASN A 52 -6.84 -1.25 0.86
CA ASN A 52 -7.78 -1.83 1.83
C ASN A 52 -8.51 -3.04 1.25
N ASP A 53 -8.97 -2.93 0.01
CA ASP A 53 -9.67 -4.03 -0.66
C ASP A 53 -8.75 -5.22 -0.85
N LEU A 54 -7.49 -5.01 -1.27
CA LEU A 54 -6.47 -6.07 -1.41
C LEU A 54 -6.21 -6.82 -0.10
N VAL A 55 -6.16 -6.10 1.02
CA VAL A 55 -6.05 -6.73 2.34
C VAL A 55 -7.28 -7.58 2.62
N LYS A 56 -8.48 -7.01 2.45
CA LYS A 56 -9.76 -7.68 2.72
C LYS A 56 -9.93 -8.94 1.86
N VAL A 57 -9.66 -8.87 0.57
CA VAL A 57 -9.77 -10.05 -0.32
C VAL A 57 -8.71 -11.10 -0.03
N GLY A 58 -7.54 -10.69 0.49
CA GLY A 58 -6.51 -11.60 1.01
C GLY A 58 -6.96 -12.33 2.28
N GLU A 59 -7.58 -11.62 3.23
CA GLU A 59 -8.17 -12.19 4.44
C GLU A 59 -9.31 -13.17 4.12
N LEU A 60 -10.11 -12.86 3.10
CA LEU A 60 -11.18 -13.73 2.59
C LEU A 60 -10.67 -14.92 1.77
N LYS A 61 -9.36 -15.04 1.55
CA LYS A 61 -8.71 -16.08 0.71
C LYS A 61 -9.22 -16.12 -0.74
N ILE A 62 -9.80 -15.02 -1.23
CA ILE A 62 -10.24 -14.87 -2.62
C ILE A 62 -9.05 -14.48 -3.51
N PHE A 63 -8.11 -13.75 -2.94
CA PHE A 63 -6.92 -13.26 -3.63
C PHE A 63 -5.66 -13.81 -2.97
N THR A 64 -4.71 -14.27 -3.80
CA THR A 64 -3.39 -14.70 -3.34
C THR A 64 -2.43 -13.52 -3.40
N PRO A 65 -1.86 -13.07 -2.26
CA PRO A 65 -0.90 -11.98 -2.28
C PRO A 65 0.36 -12.37 -3.07
N VAL A 66 1.08 -11.37 -3.56
CA VAL A 66 2.30 -11.61 -4.36
C VAL A 66 3.39 -12.19 -3.46
N PHE A 67 3.65 -13.49 -3.61
CA PHE A 67 4.76 -14.17 -2.97
C PHE A 67 5.96 -14.23 -3.92
N LEU A 68 7.13 -13.84 -3.43
CA LEU A 68 8.38 -14.09 -4.14
C LEU A 68 8.81 -15.52 -3.84
N VAL A 69 8.73 -16.39 -4.85
CA VAL A 69 9.26 -17.75 -4.78
C VAL A 69 10.61 -17.77 -5.50
N HIS A 70 11.70 -17.81 -4.74
CA HIS A 70 13.04 -17.93 -5.28
C HIS A 70 13.47 -19.39 -5.26
N VAL A 71 13.55 -20.01 -6.44
CA VAL A 71 13.97 -21.41 -6.60
C VAL A 71 15.21 -21.49 -7.48
N ARG A 72 16.10 -22.42 -7.14
CA ARG A 72 17.23 -22.81 -7.98
C ARG A 72 16.80 -23.97 -8.88
N LYS A 73 17.14 -23.92 -10.17
CA LYS A 73 17.03 -25.07 -11.06
C LYS A 73 17.79 -26.27 -10.46
N PRO A 74 17.18 -27.45 -10.32
CA PRO A 74 17.90 -28.63 -9.85
C PRO A 74 19.00 -29.00 -10.86
N ALA A 75 20.19 -29.33 -10.35
CA ALA A 75 21.17 -30.03 -11.17
C ALA A 75 20.57 -31.41 -11.50
N ILE A 76 20.62 -31.80 -12.76
CA ILE A 76 20.15 -33.10 -13.23
C ILE A 76 20.80 -34.16 -12.34
N ALA A 77 19.99 -34.93 -11.61
CA ALA A 77 20.47 -36.14 -10.96
C ALA A 77 20.65 -37.18 -12.07
N GLU A 78 21.90 -37.60 -12.30
CA GLU A 78 22.21 -38.81 -13.05
C GLU A 78 21.58 -40.04 -12.39
#